data_AF-A0A290HU14-F1
#
_entry.id   AF-A0A290HU14-F1
#
_cell.length_a   1.000
_cell.length_b   1.000
_cell.length_c   1.000
_cell.angle_alpha   90.00
_cell.angle_beta   90.00
_cell.angle_gamma   90.00
#
_symmetry.space_group_name_H-M   'P 1'
#
loop_
_entity.id
_entity.type
_entity.pdbx_description
1 polymer ?
#
loop_
_entity_poly.entity_id
_entity_poly.type
_entity_poly.pdbx_seq_one_letter_code
_entity_poly.pdbx_strand_id
1 'polypeptide(L)'
;MKKNLDIYFTRIYIIKAFVIALCLCAFIYLAYFKLTFLTLNSLLALTGFYLLLGENRIVWFWSGFFTGLLWFYWISFSFVYYDLVFLIPFIILGIALVYGFLFWLIGRLGSSIYVQLPLLFGISFVDPFRFNWLKLQLTLIDTYFSTSLLSFGLFLSAITLFKVLPKWTKSFAVIPLIAALSFHSSQTMPETPLDVAIPTMNIPQSQRWDEAYQQKAIDLNFALIEKAIAEHKELIILPESAFPLYLNRAPRLIASLKKYSEQIAIVAGSLTYEEDQGFFNSSYLFQKGEMQIAHKIILVPFGEEVPFPAFIVEIINKLFFDGAKDYQKAKAPQDFVINGVTFRSAICYEGTNDKLFVGNPKQMIVVSNNAWFTPSTEQTLQYLLLRYYAKKYQTIIYHSANSGKSGIIYP
;
A
#
# COMPACT_ATOMS: atom_id res chain seq x y z
N MET A 1 -33.91 18.62 14.41
CA MET A 1 -32.48 18.32 14.12
C MET A 1 -31.74 17.73 15.32
N LYS A 2 -31.72 18.38 16.51
CA LYS A 2 -31.05 17.86 17.74
C LYS A 2 -31.38 16.40 18.09
N LYS A 3 -32.66 16.05 18.25
CA LYS A 3 -33.12 14.68 18.57
C LYS A 3 -32.64 13.57 17.62
N ASN A 4 -32.38 13.89 16.33
CA ASN A 4 -31.89 12.90 15.37
C ASN A 4 -30.38 12.71 15.44
N LEU A 5 -29.64 13.72 15.90
CA LEU A 5 -28.20 13.64 16.13
C LEU A 5 -27.88 12.90 17.42
N ASP A 6 -28.68 13.11 18.47
CA ASP A 6 -28.47 12.51 19.80
C ASP A 6 -28.42 10.97 19.74
N ILE A 7 -29.19 10.35 18.84
CA ILE A 7 -29.20 8.88 18.64
C ILE A 7 -27.84 8.39 18.14
N TYR A 8 -27.11 9.19 17.35
CA TYR A 8 -25.77 8.82 16.89
C TYR A 8 -24.76 8.76 18.02
N PHE A 9 -25.00 9.43 19.15
CA PHE A 9 -24.07 9.45 20.29
C PHE A 9 -24.45 8.45 21.39
N THR A 10 -25.19 7.40 21.05
CA THR A 10 -25.53 6.33 21.98
C THR A 10 -24.29 5.50 22.34
N ARG A 11 -23.93 5.49 23.63
CA ARG A 11 -22.74 4.78 24.16
C ARG A 11 -22.62 3.33 23.68
N ILE A 12 -23.73 2.59 23.70
CA ILE A 12 -23.77 1.17 23.28
C ILE A 12 -23.38 1.01 21.80
N TYR A 13 -23.88 1.89 20.93
CA TYR A 13 -23.58 1.84 19.50
C TYR A 13 -22.13 2.21 19.22
N ILE A 14 -21.60 3.22 19.90
CA ILE A 14 -20.20 3.63 19.75
C ILE A 14 -19.25 2.53 20.22
N ILE A 15 -19.48 1.93 21.40
CA ILE A 15 -18.64 0.83 21.91
C ILE A 15 -18.66 -0.36 20.94
N LYS A 16 -19.85 -0.76 20.48
CA LYS A 16 -20.00 -1.85 19.52
C LYS A 16 -19.26 -1.57 18.22
N ALA A 17 -19.42 -0.37 17.66
CA ALA A 17 -18.74 0.07 16.45
C ALA A 17 -17.22 0.10 16.60
N PHE A 18 -16.72 0.52 17.78
CA PHE A 18 -15.30 0.52 18.08
C PHE A 18 -14.75 -0.91 18.12
N VAL A 19 -15.45 -1.85 18.76
CA VAL A 19 -15.06 -3.28 18.76
C VAL A 19 -15.05 -3.87 17.35
N ILE A 20 -16.05 -3.54 16.53
CA ILE A 20 -16.08 -3.94 15.11
C ILE A 20 -14.83 -3.44 14.39
N ALA A 21 -14.52 -2.15 14.50
CA ALA A 21 -13.36 -1.56 13.85
C ALA A 21 -12.03 -2.16 14.35
N LEU A 22 -11.89 -2.42 15.65
CA LEU A 22 -10.72 -3.12 16.20
C LEU A 22 -10.55 -4.50 15.57
N CYS A 23 -11.62 -5.29 15.47
CA CYS A 23 -11.58 -6.60 14.82
C CYS A 23 -11.20 -6.49 13.34
N LEU A 24 -11.76 -5.53 12.61
CA LEU A 24 -11.48 -5.33 11.18
C LEU A 24 -10.06 -4.79 10.92
N CYS A 25 -9.49 -4.02 11.83
CA CYS A 25 -8.14 -3.45 11.66
C CYS A 25 -7.03 -4.28 12.33
N ALA A 26 -7.37 -5.25 13.18
CA ALA A 26 -6.41 -5.96 14.03
C ALA A 26 -5.25 -6.59 13.25
N PHE A 27 -5.50 -7.13 12.06
CA PHE A 27 -4.46 -7.78 11.24
C PHE A 27 -3.27 -6.85 10.93
N ILE A 28 -3.52 -5.54 10.78
CA ILE A 28 -2.47 -4.52 10.54
C ILE A 28 -1.58 -4.41 11.78
N TYR A 29 -2.19 -4.27 12.95
CA TYR A 29 -1.48 -4.06 14.21
C TYR A 29 -0.79 -5.33 14.70
N LEU A 30 -1.41 -6.49 14.55
CA LEU A 30 -0.78 -7.77 14.85
C LEU A 30 0.45 -7.99 13.96
N ALA A 31 0.37 -7.68 12.66
CA ALA A 31 1.53 -7.72 11.78
C ALA A 31 2.61 -6.69 12.16
N TYR A 32 2.21 -5.49 12.57
CA TYR A 32 3.11 -4.41 13.00
C TYR A 32 3.92 -4.81 14.23
N PHE A 33 3.26 -5.42 15.23
CA PHE A 33 3.89 -5.93 16.45
C PHE A 33 4.51 -7.33 16.29
N LYS A 34 4.48 -7.93 15.10
CA LYS A 34 4.97 -9.30 14.83
C LYS A 34 4.27 -10.40 15.66
N LEU A 35 2.98 -10.20 15.96
CA LEU A 35 2.12 -11.10 16.72
C LEU A 35 1.06 -11.76 15.82
N THR A 36 1.46 -12.19 14.62
CA THR A 36 0.54 -12.77 13.63
C THR A 36 0.29 -14.25 13.91
N PHE A 37 -0.95 -14.62 14.19
CA PHE A 37 -1.39 -16.00 14.35
C PHE A 37 -2.62 -16.28 13.48
N LEU A 38 -2.60 -17.36 12.70
CA LEU A 38 -3.70 -17.67 11.76
C LEU A 38 -5.05 -17.81 12.47
N THR A 39 -5.07 -18.47 13.64
CA THR A 39 -6.27 -18.68 14.44
C THR A 39 -6.85 -17.36 14.94
N LEU A 40 -6.01 -16.49 15.52
CA LEU A 40 -6.43 -15.20 16.05
C LEU A 40 -6.95 -14.27 14.95
N ASN A 41 -6.22 -14.16 13.84
CA ASN A 41 -6.65 -13.33 12.70
C ASN A 41 -7.98 -13.83 12.12
N SER A 42 -8.13 -15.16 11.97
CA SER A 42 -9.38 -15.76 11.47
C SER A 42 -10.56 -15.45 12.39
N LEU A 43 -10.37 -15.57 13.71
CA LEU A 43 -11.40 -15.26 14.70
C LEU A 43 -11.79 -13.78 14.69
N LEU A 44 -10.80 -12.88 14.62
CA LEU A 44 -11.05 -11.43 14.59
C LEU A 44 -11.75 -11.01 13.30
N ALA A 45 -11.35 -11.52 12.14
CA ALA A 45 -12.04 -11.28 10.88
C ALA A 45 -13.51 -11.75 10.94
N LEU A 46 -13.76 -13.00 11.36
CA LEU A 46 -15.11 -13.53 11.52
C LEU A 46 -15.95 -12.67 12.48
N THR A 47 -15.38 -12.31 13.63
CA THR A 47 -16.06 -11.50 14.65
C THR A 47 -16.41 -10.11 14.12
N GLY A 48 -15.47 -9.43 13.46
CA GLY A 48 -15.67 -8.08 12.93
C GLY A 48 -16.83 -8.02 11.94
N PHE A 49 -16.84 -8.90 10.92
CA PHE A 49 -17.91 -8.93 9.93
C PHE A 49 -19.24 -9.46 10.48
N TYR A 50 -19.21 -10.45 11.39
CA TYR A 50 -20.43 -10.94 12.05
C TYR A 50 -21.12 -9.87 12.89
N LEU A 51 -20.34 -9.05 13.61
CA LEU A 51 -20.86 -7.95 14.42
C LEU A 51 -21.33 -6.77 13.57
N LEU A 52 -20.77 -6.55 12.38
CA LEU A 52 -21.13 -5.45 11.49
C LEU A 52 -22.40 -5.72 10.64
N LEU A 53 -22.48 -6.88 9.99
CA LEU A 53 -23.57 -7.18 9.06
C LEU A 53 -24.91 -7.30 9.79
N GLY A 54 -25.96 -6.67 9.29
CA GLY A 54 -27.29 -6.62 9.90
C GLY A 54 -27.47 -5.51 10.94
N GLU A 55 -26.45 -4.68 11.18
CA GLU A 55 -26.56 -3.54 12.09
C GLU A 55 -27.24 -2.33 11.45
N ASN A 56 -27.65 -1.38 12.29
CA ASN A 56 -28.26 -0.13 11.86
C ASN A 56 -27.20 0.87 11.33
N ARG A 57 -27.66 1.85 10.55
CA ARG A 57 -26.81 2.89 9.93
C ARG A 57 -25.90 3.67 10.88
N ILE A 58 -26.24 3.76 12.17
CA ILE A 58 -25.43 4.49 13.17
C ILE A 58 -24.20 3.67 13.54
N VAL A 59 -24.38 2.37 13.80
CA VAL A 59 -23.26 1.45 14.05
C VAL A 59 -22.36 1.36 12.82
N TRP A 60 -22.94 1.32 11.62
CA TRP A 60 -22.18 1.40 10.37
C TRP A 60 -21.35 2.68 10.27
N PHE A 61 -21.93 3.85 10.51
CA PHE A 61 -21.19 5.13 10.50
C PHE A 61 -19.99 5.10 11.43
N TRP A 62 -20.18 4.75 12.71
CA TRP A 62 -19.09 4.74 13.68
C TRP A 62 -18.07 3.64 13.39
N SER A 63 -18.49 2.49 12.84
CA SER A 63 -17.56 1.43 12.46
C SER A 63 -16.66 1.90 11.33
N GLY A 64 -17.21 2.57 10.32
CA GLY A 64 -16.44 3.21 9.26
C GLY A 64 -15.54 4.33 9.77
N PHE A 65 -16.02 5.14 10.73
CA PHE A 65 -15.25 6.22 11.34
C PHE A 65 -14.00 5.68 12.05
N PHE A 66 -14.18 4.71 12.95
CA PHE A 66 -13.05 4.10 13.66
C PHE A 66 -12.15 3.27 12.74
N THR A 67 -12.72 2.62 11.71
CA THR A 67 -11.91 1.94 10.68
C THR A 67 -11.04 2.96 9.95
N GLY A 68 -11.60 4.09 9.52
CA GLY A 68 -10.84 5.17 8.87
C GLY A 68 -9.71 5.69 9.75
N LEU A 69 -9.98 5.89 11.05
CA LEU A 69 -8.97 6.28 12.03
C LEU A 69 -7.85 5.23 12.17
N LEU A 70 -8.21 3.99 12.50
CA LEU A 70 -7.25 2.92 12.81
C LEU A 70 -6.48 2.44 11.57
N TRP A 71 -7.07 2.52 10.38
CA TRP A 71 -6.47 2.06 9.14
C TRP A 71 -5.61 3.15 8.47
N PHE A 72 -5.97 4.43 8.61
CA PHE A 72 -5.41 5.51 7.78
C PHE A 72 -4.93 6.75 8.54
N TYR A 73 -4.82 6.75 9.88
CA TYR A 73 -4.28 7.91 10.62
C TYR A 73 -2.93 8.40 10.08
N TRP A 74 -2.10 7.45 9.61
CA TRP A 74 -0.74 7.68 9.15
C TRP A 74 -0.65 8.55 7.89
N ILE A 75 -1.72 8.70 7.10
CA ILE A 75 -1.71 9.52 5.88
C ILE A 75 -1.28 10.96 6.19
N SER A 76 -1.65 11.45 7.38
CA SER A 76 -1.31 12.80 7.84
C SER A 76 0.16 12.99 8.21
N PHE A 77 0.95 11.93 8.39
CA PHE A 77 2.30 12.04 8.97
C PHE A 77 3.32 12.68 8.03
N SER A 78 3.06 12.66 6.72
CA SER A 78 3.91 13.36 5.75
C SER A 78 3.93 14.88 5.98
N PHE A 79 2.88 15.46 6.60
CA PHE A 79 2.76 16.89 6.88
C PHE A 79 3.82 17.41 7.87
N VAL A 80 4.47 16.50 8.61
CA VAL A 80 5.64 16.84 9.45
C VAL A 80 6.77 17.45 8.62
N TYR A 81 6.96 17.01 7.38
CA TYR A 81 8.06 17.46 6.52
C TYR A 81 7.73 18.73 5.71
N TYR A 82 6.53 19.27 5.89
CA TYR A 82 6.06 20.49 5.23
C TYR A 82 5.77 21.62 6.22
N ASP A 83 6.18 21.49 7.50
CA ASP A 83 5.85 22.42 8.58
C ASP A 83 4.33 22.61 8.82
N LEU A 84 3.53 21.61 8.44
CA LEU A 84 2.06 21.61 8.54
C LEU A 84 1.53 20.68 9.64
N VAL A 85 2.33 20.43 10.68
CA VAL A 85 2.01 19.51 11.80
C VAL A 85 0.65 19.81 12.43
N PHE A 86 0.26 21.08 12.52
CA PHE A 86 -1.02 21.49 13.11
C PHE A 86 -2.25 20.96 12.34
N LEU A 87 -2.11 20.59 11.06
CA LEU A 87 -3.19 20.02 10.24
C LEU A 87 -3.43 18.54 10.53
N ILE A 88 -2.48 17.84 11.17
CA ILE A 88 -2.55 16.39 11.40
C ILE A 88 -3.87 15.93 12.04
N PRO A 89 -4.32 16.50 13.18
CA PRO A 89 -5.57 16.07 13.82
C PRO A 89 -6.79 16.27 12.92
N PHE A 90 -6.82 17.35 12.13
CA PHE A 90 -7.92 17.66 11.22
C PHE A 90 -7.96 16.71 10.03
N ILE A 91 -6.81 16.32 9.49
CA ILE A 91 -6.70 15.34 8.40
C ILE A 91 -7.16 13.97 8.88
N ILE A 92 -6.70 13.54 10.06
CA ILE A 92 -7.14 12.26 10.67
C ILE A 92 -8.66 12.26 10.85
N LEU A 93 -9.23 13.36 11.37
CA LEU A 93 -10.67 13.50 11.53
C LEU A 93 -11.40 13.48 10.17
N GLY A 94 -10.88 14.20 9.17
CA GLY A 94 -11.44 14.25 7.83
C GLY A 94 -11.49 12.88 7.16
N ILE A 95 -10.39 12.12 7.22
CA ILE A 95 -10.31 10.75 6.69
C ILE A 95 -11.29 9.83 7.42
N ALA A 96 -11.35 9.90 8.75
CA ALA A 96 -12.30 9.12 9.55
C ALA A 96 -13.75 9.44 9.15
N LEU A 97 -14.09 10.71 8.90
CA LEU A 97 -15.42 11.11 8.45
C LEU A 97 -15.76 10.61 7.04
N VAL A 98 -14.80 10.60 6.10
CA VAL A 98 -14.99 10.04 4.75
C VAL A 98 -15.37 8.56 4.82
N TYR A 99 -14.63 7.76 5.58
CA TYR A 99 -14.94 6.33 5.74
C TYR A 99 -16.18 6.08 6.59
N GLY A 100 -16.44 6.93 7.59
CA GLY A 100 -17.69 6.92 8.34
C GLY A 100 -18.91 7.15 7.43
N PHE A 101 -18.83 8.11 6.52
CA PHE A 101 -19.87 8.39 5.54
C PHE A 101 -20.05 7.22 4.54
N LEU A 102 -18.94 6.65 4.05
CA LEU A 102 -18.98 5.49 3.14
C LEU A 102 -19.72 4.31 3.76
N PHE A 103 -19.39 3.95 5.01
CA PHE A 103 -20.07 2.85 5.72
C PHE A 103 -21.50 3.22 6.08
N TRP A 104 -21.76 4.48 6.46
CA TRP A 104 -23.12 4.96 6.70
C TRP A 104 -24.01 4.79 5.46
N LEU A 105 -23.49 5.06 4.26
CA LEU A 105 -24.23 4.86 3.01
C LEU A 105 -24.67 3.40 2.85
N ILE A 106 -23.80 2.44 3.19
CA ILE A 106 -24.15 1.01 3.23
C ILE A 106 -25.27 0.75 4.22
N GLY A 107 -25.14 1.22 5.46
CA GLY A 107 -26.17 1.01 6.47
C GLY A 107 -27.49 1.76 6.17
N ARG A 108 -27.43 2.85 5.41
CA ARG A 108 -28.58 3.67 5.01
C ARG A 108 -29.37 3.07 3.85
N LEU A 109 -28.67 2.52 2.86
CA LEU A 109 -29.24 1.85 1.68
C LEU A 109 -29.59 0.39 1.98
N GLY A 110 -28.80 -0.27 2.83
CA GLY A 110 -28.96 -1.65 3.25
C GLY A 110 -29.98 -1.79 4.38
N SER A 111 -31.27 -1.73 4.04
CA SER A 111 -32.39 -1.94 4.98
C SER A 111 -32.44 -3.36 5.57
N SER A 112 -31.77 -4.31 4.93
CA SER A 112 -31.62 -5.70 5.39
C SER A 112 -30.19 -6.20 5.17
N ILE A 113 -29.82 -7.25 5.89
CA ILE A 113 -28.51 -7.90 5.76
C ILE A 113 -28.21 -8.37 4.32
N TYR A 114 -29.24 -8.78 3.56
CA TYR A 114 -29.11 -9.22 2.17
C TYR A 114 -28.70 -8.10 1.21
N VAL A 115 -29.01 -6.85 1.56
CA VAL A 115 -28.58 -5.66 0.79
C VAL A 115 -27.25 -5.14 1.31
N GLN A 116 -27.00 -5.24 2.62
CA GLN A 116 -25.72 -4.81 3.21
C GLN A 116 -24.53 -5.63 2.69
N LEU A 117 -24.68 -6.95 2.52
CA LEU A 117 -23.60 -7.80 2.00
C LEU A 117 -23.08 -7.37 0.63
N PRO A 118 -23.90 -7.27 -0.44
CA PRO A 118 -23.39 -6.90 -1.76
C PRO A 118 -22.85 -5.46 -1.78
N LEU A 119 -23.41 -4.54 -0.98
CA LEU A 119 -22.88 -3.19 -0.83
C LEU A 119 -21.50 -3.18 -0.14
N LEU A 120 -21.32 -3.97 0.91
CA LEU A 120 -20.03 -4.14 1.60
C LEU A 120 -18.98 -4.77 0.67
N PHE A 121 -19.36 -5.81 -0.08
CA PHE A 121 -18.51 -6.40 -1.10
C PHE A 121 -18.13 -5.38 -2.19
N GLY A 122 -19.07 -4.51 -2.57
CA GLY A 122 -18.86 -3.42 -3.53
C GLY A 122 -17.77 -2.42 -3.13
N ILE A 123 -17.50 -2.22 -1.83
CA ILE A 123 -16.41 -1.34 -1.37
C ILE A 123 -15.06 -1.76 -1.97
N SER A 124 -14.83 -3.05 -2.20
CA SER A 124 -13.57 -3.56 -2.76
C SER A 124 -13.25 -3.02 -4.17
N PHE A 125 -14.20 -2.32 -4.82
CA PHE A 125 -14.07 -1.71 -6.13
C PHE A 125 -14.17 -0.17 -6.10
N VAL A 126 -14.25 0.43 -4.91
CA VAL A 126 -14.35 1.88 -4.73
C VAL A 126 -13.00 2.41 -4.24
N ASP A 127 -12.42 3.32 -5.02
CA ASP A 127 -11.14 3.98 -4.71
C ASP A 127 -11.36 5.49 -4.50
N PRO A 128 -11.74 5.94 -3.28
CA PRO A 128 -11.92 7.37 -3.00
C PRO A 128 -10.64 8.13 -3.35
N PHE A 129 -10.76 9.20 -4.13
CA PHE A 129 -9.60 10.00 -4.58
C PHE A 129 -8.50 9.18 -5.27
N ARG A 130 -8.85 8.06 -5.92
CA ARG A 130 -7.90 7.10 -6.54
C ARG A 130 -6.97 6.40 -5.53
N PHE A 131 -7.29 6.47 -4.25
CA PHE A 131 -6.59 5.80 -3.17
C PHE A 131 -7.25 4.45 -2.88
N ASN A 132 -6.56 3.35 -3.23
CA ASN A 132 -7.15 2.01 -3.33
C ASN A 132 -6.79 1.07 -2.16
N TRP A 133 -6.34 1.63 -1.02
CA TRP A 133 -5.82 0.84 0.12
C TRP A 133 -6.89 0.33 1.09
N LEU A 134 -8.15 0.75 0.97
CA LEU A 134 -9.26 0.10 1.68
C LEU A 134 -9.69 -1.16 0.94
N LYS A 135 -8.92 -2.25 1.11
CA LYS A 135 -9.27 -3.58 0.60
C LYS A 135 -9.78 -4.45 1.74
N LEU A 136 -11.10 -4.59 1.88
CA LEU A 136 -11.67 -5.36 2.99
C LEU A 136 -11.26 -6.83 2.99
N GLN A 137 -10.98 -7.42 1.83
CA GLN A 137 -10.42 -8.77 1.71
C GLN A 137 -9.02 -8.90 2.34
N LEU A 138 -8.31 -7.79 2.58
CA LEU A 138 -7.02 -7.81 3.27
C LEU A 138 -7.16 -8.23 4.74
N THR A 139 -8.34 -8.09 5.34
CA THR A 139 -8.65 -8.65 6.68
C THR A 139 -8.49 -10.17 6.74
N LEU A 140 -8.52 -10.85 5.60
CA LEU A 140 -8.30 -12.30 5.48
C LEU A 140 -6.82 -12.66 5.28
N ILE A 141 -5.90 -11.69 5.25
CA ILE A 141 -4.47 -11.99 5.17
C ILE A 141 -4.00 -12.71 6.44
N ASP A 142 -3.13 -13.70 6.28
CA ASP A 142 -2.66 -14.56 7.38
C ASP A 142 -3.83 -15.16 8.19
N THR A 143 -4.90 -15.56 7.51
CA THR A 143 -6.02 -16.35 8.06
C THR A 143 -6.08 -17.71 7.39
N TYR A 144 -7.00 -18.58 7.84
CA TYR A 144 -7.32 -19.81 7.11
C TYR A 144 -8.10 -19.57 5.82
N PHE A 145 -8.56 -18.35 5.55
CA PHE A 145 -9.36 -17.99 4.38
C PHE A 145 -8.51 -17.37 3.28
N SER A 146 -8.93 -17.54 2.03
CA SER A 146 -8.26 -16.91 0.89
C SER A 146 -8.70 -15.45 0.72
N THR A 147 -7.76 -14.60 0.34
CA THR A 147 -7.99 -13.17 0.05
C THR A 147 -8.59 -12.92 -1.35
N SER A 148 -8.87 -13.98 -2.12
CA SER A 148 -9.51 -13.86 -3.43
C SER A 148 -10.91 -13.23 -3.31
N LEU A 149 -11.35 -12.49 -4.35
CA LEU A 149 -12.68 -11.87 -4.34
C LEU A 149 -13.80 -12.90 -4.19
N LEU A 150 -13.67 -14.07 -4.84
CA LEU A 150 -14.63 -15.16 -4.70
C LEU A 150 -14.69 -15.68 -3.26
N SER A 151 -13.54 -15.99 -2.67
CA SER A 151 -13.46 -16.47 -1.28
C SER A 151 -13.97 -15.44 -0.28
N PHE A 152 -13.69 -14.15 -0.50
CA PHE A 152 -14.22 -13.07 0.32
C PHE A 152 -15.76 -12.98 0.22
N GLY A 153 -16.33 -13.10 -0.99
CA GLY A 153 -17.78 -13.14 -1.20
C GLY A 153 -18.44 -14.34 -0.52
N LEU A 154 -17.84 -15.53 -0.62
CA LEU A 154 -18.29 -16.75 0.07
C LEU A 154 -18.19 -16.61 1.59
N PHE A 155 -17.11 -16.03 2.09
CA PHE A 155 -16.91 -15.74 3.51
C PHE A 155 -18.01 -14.81 4.06
N LEU A 156 -18.32 -13.70 3.39
CA LEU A 156 -19.41 -12.81 3.79
C LEU A 156 -20.78 -13.50 3.67
N SER A 157 -20.97 -14.34 2.66
CA SER A 157 -22.20 -15.12 2.46
C SER A 157 -22.42 -16.11 3.59
N ALA A 158 -21.37 -16.81 4.03
CA ALA A 158 -21.42 -17.70 5.18
C ALA A 158 -21.87 -16.95 6.44
N ILE A 159 -21.27 -15.79 6.74
CA ILE A 159 -21.65 -14.96 7.90
C ILE A 159 -23.13 -14.55 7.83
N THR A 160 -23.60 -14.14 6.65
CA THR A 160 -25.00 -13.74 6.45
C THR A 160 -25.94 -14.92 6.70
N LEU A 161 -25.64 -16.09 6.14
CA LEU A 161 -26.42 -17.31 6.36
C LEU A 161 -26.44 -17.72 7.84
N PHE A 162 -25.31 -17.61 8.56
CA PHE A 162 -25.26 -17.90 10.00
C PHE A 162 -26.17 -17.00 10.85
N LYS A 163 -26.39 -15.75 10.43
CA LYS A 163 -27.27 -14.80 11.12
C LYS A 163 -28.74 -14.99 10.77
N VAL A 164 -29.03 -15.30 9.51
CA VAL A 164 -30.39 -15.36 8.97
C VAL A 164 -31.05 -16.72 9.17
N LEU A 165 -30.32 -17.81 8.96
CA LEU A 165 -30.91 -19.15 8.93
C LEU A 165 -31.40 -19.57 10.33
N PRO A 166 -32.54 -20.29 10.41
CA PRO A 166 -33.01 -20.88 11.65
C PRO A 166 -32.01 -21.91 12.18
N LYS A 167 -32.02 -22.15 13.50
CA LYS A 167 -31.00 -22.97 14.20
C LYS A 167 -30.73 -24.33 13.53
N TRP A 168 -31.77 -25.00 13.02
CA TRP A 168 -31.67 -26.33 12.42
C TRP A 168 -31.01 -26.36 11.03
N THR A 169 -30.94 -25.24 10.31
CA THR A 169 -30.31 -25.14 8.98
C THR A 169 -28.99 -24.36 8.99
N LYS A 170 -28.54 -23.85 10.13
CA LYS A 170 -27.28 -23.09 10.22
C LYS A 170 -26.05 -23.86 9.73
N SER A 171 -26.08 -25.20 9.78
CA SER A 171 -25.02 -26.04 9.23
C SER A 171 -24.77 -25.79 7.73
N PHE A 172 -25.76 -25.33 6.96
CA PHE A 172 -25.55 -24.97 5.55
C PHE A 172 -24.64 -23.75 5.37
N ALA A 173 -24.52 -22.86 6.36
CA ALA A 173 -23.61 -21.72 6.31
C ALA A 173 -22.13 -22.16 6.37
N VAL A 174 -21.85 -23.40 6.80
CA VAL A 174 -20.51 -23.98 6.81
C VAL A 174 -20.00 -24.25 5.39
N ILE A 175 -20.89 -24.56 4.43
CA ILE A 175 -20.51 -24.88 3.05
C ILE A 175 -19.73 -23.73 2.38
N PRO A 176 -20.28 -22.50 2.28
CA PRO A 176 -19.52 -21.38 1.72
C PRO A 176 -18.31 -21.00 2.57
N LEU A 177 -18.33 -21.25 3.89
CA LEU A 177 -17.18 -21.00 4.74
C LEU A 177 -16.00 -21.93 4.43
N ILE A 178 -16.27 -23.23 4.23
CA ILE A 178 -15.28 -24.22 3.79
C ILE A 178 -14.76 -23.85 2.39
N ALA A 179 -15.66 -23.46 1.48
CA ALA A 179 -15.28 -23.03 0.13
C ALA A 179 -14.43 -21.74 0.12
N ALA A 180 -14.48 -20.93 1.18
CA ALA A 180 -13.63 -19.75 1.35
C ALA A 180 -12.23 -20.06 1.91
N LEU A 181 -11.97 -21.29 2.36
CA LEU A 181 -10.67 -21.67 2.93
C LEU A 181 -9.54 -21.55 1.89
N SER A 182 -8.38 -21.13 2.36
CA SER A 182 -7.16 -21.10 1.57
C SER A 182 -6.54 -22.50 1.56
N PHE A 183 -6.67 -23.19 0.43
CA PHE A 183 -5.86 -24.37 0.17
C PHE A 183 -4.43 -23.93 -0.10
N HIS A 184 -3.58 -24.00 0.92
CA HIS A 184 -2.14 -23.91 0.73
C HIS A 184 -1.70 -25.20 0.03
N SER A 185 -1.79 -25.21 -1.30
CA SER A 185 -1.01 -26.15 -2.08
C SER A 185 0.44 -25.99 -1.61
N SER A 186 1.15 -27.10 -1.34
CA SER A 186 2.59 -27.04 -1.08
C SER A 186 3.30 -26.71 -2.39
N GLN A 187 3.08 -25.50 -2.90
CA GLN A 187 3.81 -25.01 -4.05
C GLN A 187 5.25 -24.88 -3.60
N THR A 188 6.13 -25.57 -4.32
CA THR A 188 7.57 -25.29 -4.28
C THR A 188 7.74 -23.80 -4.49
N MET A 189 8.47 -23.13 -3.60
CA MET A 189 8.77 -21.71 -3.74
C MET A 189 9.29 -21.47 -5.17
N PRO A 190 8.68 -20.57 -5.94
CA PRO A 190 9.12 -20.36 -7.30
C PRO A 190 10.58 -19.94 -7.30
N GLU A 191 11.38 -20.53 -8.18
CA GLU A 191 12.80 -20.18 -8.29
C GLU A 191 12.94 -18.70 -8.64
N THR A 192 13.80 -18.01 -7.88
CA THR A 192 14.22 -16.65 -8.20
C THR A 192 15.20 -16.72 -9.36
N PRO A 193 14.91 -16.08 -10.51
CA PRO A 193 15.71 -16.25 -11.71
C PRO A 193 17.09 -15.57 -11.66
N LEU A 194 17.33 -14.69 -10.67
CA LEU A 194 18.60 -14.00 -10.45
C LEU A 194 18.95 -14.03 -8.96
N ASP A 195 20.24 -14.05 -8.62
CA ASP A 195 20.71 -13.77 -7.25
C ASP A 195 20.77 -12.25 -7.00
N VAL A 196 19.94 -11.77 -6.06
CA VAL A 196 19.67 -10.34 -5.88
C VAL A 196 20.03 -9.84 -4.47
N ALA A 197 20.75 -8.72 -4.40
CA ALA A 197 20.91 -7.92 -3.19
C ALA A 197 19.81 -6.86 -3.06
N ILE A 198 19.11 -6.84 -1.92
CA ILE A 198 18.03 -5.88 -1.64
C ILE A 198 18.27 -5.23 -0.26
N PRO A 199 19.16 -4.23 -0.17
CA PRO A 199 19.46 -3.58 1.10
C PRO A 199 18.29 -2.73 1.63
N THR A 200 18.23 -2.56 2.96
CA THR A 200 17.41 -1.55 3.65
C THR A 200 18.35 -0.50 4.25
N MET A 201 18.10 0.79 4.01
CA MET A 201 19.06 1.86 4.35
C MET A 201 18.73 2.61 5.64
N ASN A 202 17.45 2.68 6.02
CA ASN A 202 16.93 3.41 7.17
C ASN A 202 17.38 4.87 7.26
N ILE A 203 17.49 5.56 6.12
CA ILE A 203 17.85 6.99 6.07
C ILE A 203 16.64 7.81 6.55
N PRO A 204 16.79 8.67 7.58
CA PRO A 204 15.72 9.54 8.05
C PRO A 204 15.25 10.51 6.96
N GLN A 205 13.94 10.66 6.84
CA GLN A 205 13.35 11.52 5.81
C GLN A 205 13.74 13.00 5.94
N SER A 206 13.95 13.50 7.17
CA SER A 206 14.37 14.89 7.43
C SER A 206 15.76 15.24 6.90
N GLN A 207 16.61 14.24 6.65
CA GLN A 207 18.00 14.42 6.22
C GLN A 207 18.16 14.36 4.69
N ARG A 208 17.08 14.07 3.95
CA ARG A 208 17.12 13.84 2.50
C ARG A 208 17.68 15.02 1.70
N TRP A 209 17.41 16.25 2.14
CA TRP A 209 17.76 17.47 1.40
C TRP A 209 19.00 18.18 1.95
N ASP A 210 19.62 17.66 3.01
CA ASP A 210 20.86 18.20 3.56
C ASP A 210 22.04 17.71 2.71
N GLU A 211 22.77 18.63 2.08
CA GLU A 211 23.92 18.34 1.21
C GLU A 211 24.95 17.41 1.87
N ALA A 212 25.21 17.58 3.18
CA ALA A 212 26.16 16.73 3.91
C ALA A 212 25.64 15.29 4.07
N TYR A 213 24.32 15.09 4.10
CA TYR A 213 23.70 13.77 4.11
C TYR A 213 23.51 13.20 2.71
N GLN A 214 23.36 14.03 1.68
CA GLN A 214 23.33 13.56 0.29
C GLN A 214 24.62 12.81 -0.06
N GLN A 215 25.79 13.36 0.30
CA GLN A 215 27.06 12.66 0.06
C GLN A 215 27.15 11.35 0.84
N LYS A 216 26.73 11.32 2.11
CA LYS A 216 26.69 10.09 2.91
C LYS A 216 25.79 9.02 2.30
N ALA A 217 24.63 9.41 1.76
CA ALA A 217 23.72 8.49 1.08
C ALA A 217 24.36 7.92 -0.19
N ILE A 218 25.05 8.76 -0.97
CA ILE A 218 25.81 8.34 -2.16
C ILE A 218 26.90 7.34 -1.78
N ASP A 219 27.71 7.66 -0.77
CA ASP A 219 28.82 6.81 -0.31
C ASP A 219 28.31 5.46 0.19
N LEU A 220 27.21 5.47 0.96
CA LEU A 220 26.53 4.26 1.42
C LEU A 220 26.06 3.39 0.25
N ASN A 221 25.46 3.99 -0.79
CA ASN A 221 25.01 3.25 -1.97
C ASN A 221 26.17 2.57 -2.69
N PHE A 222 27.28 3.27 -2.88
CA PHE A 222 28.46 2.67 -3.52
C PHE A 222 29.05 1.54 -2.68
N ALA A 223 29.14 1.70 -1.35
CA ALA A 223 29.58 0.63 -0.47
C ALA A 223 28.68 -0.61 -0.55
N LEU A 224 27.36 -0.42 -0.70
CA LEU A 224 26.40 -1.52 -0.88
C LEU A 224 26.56 -2.20 -2.25
N ILE A 225 26.83 -1.43 -3.32
CA ILE A 225 27.12 -1.96 -4.65
C ILE A 225 28.40 -2.79 -4.62
N GLU A 226 29.48 -2.27 -4.03
CA GLU A 226 30.75 -2.97 -3.87
C GLU A 226 30.60 -4.27 -3.09
N LYS A 227 29.84 -4.24 -1.99
CA LYS A 227 29.53 -5.43 -1.22
C LYS A 227 28.77 -6.47 -2.05
N ALA A 228 27.77 -6.07 -2.82
CA ALA A 228 27.01 -6.99 -3.66
C ALA A 228 27.87 -7.62 -4.77
N ILE A 229 28.81 -6.87 -5.35
CA ILE A 229 29.80 -7.39 -6.30
C ILE A 229 30.72 -8.41 -5.64
N ALA A 230 31.23 -8.09 -4.43
CA ALA A 230 32.09 -9.01 -3.67
C ALA A 230 31.36 -10.30 -3.27
N GLU A 231 30.05 -10.24 -3.06
CA GLU A 231 29.17 -11.38 -2.80
C GLU A 231 28.71 -12.10 -4.09
N HIS A 232 29.24 -11.71 -5.26
CA HIS A 232 28.93 -12.28 -6.58
C HIS A 232 27.43 -12.23 -6.95
N LYS A 233 26.73 -11.18 -6.51
CA LYS A 233 25.32 -10.95 -6.87
C LYS A 233 25.19 -10.52 -8.33
N GLU A 234 24.07 -10.90 -8.96
CA GLU A 234 23.78 -10.54 -10.34
C GLU A 234 23.07 -9.17 -10.45
N LEU A 235 22.31 -8.80 -9.41
CA LEU A 235 21.51 -7.57 -9.36
C LEU A 235 21.53 -6.98 -7.94
N ILE A 236 21.67 -5.66 -7.84
CA ILE A 236 21.38 -4.91 -6.62
C ILE A 236 20.21 -3.95 -6.86
N ILE A 237 19.24 -3.95 -5.93
CA ILE A 237 18.06 -3.07 -5.99
C ILE A 237 18.10 -2.10 -4.82
N LEU A 238 18.44 -0.85 -5.10
CA LEU A 238 18.43 0.26 -4.16
C LEU A 238 17.04 0.91 -4.10
N PRO A 239 16.60 1.43 -2.93
CA PRO A 239 15.25 1.91 -2.71
C PRO A 239 14.94 3.21 -3.46
N GLU A 240 13.70 3.68 -3.30
CA GLU A 240 13.27 4.97 -3.84
C GLU A 240 14.09 6.10 -3.22
N SER A 241 14.54 7.05 -4.03
CA SER A 241 15.38 8.17 -3.60
C SER A 241 16.71 7.74 -2.97
N ALA A 242 17.24 6.57 -3.37
CA ALA A 242 18.58 6.12 -2.98
C ALA A 242 19.64 7.19 -3.30
N PHE A 243 19.53 7.82 -4.47
CA PHE A 243 20.28 9.02 -4.82
C PHE A 243 19.35 10.24 -4.66
N PRO A 244 19.52 11.07 -3.61
CA PRO A 244 18.60 12.17 -3.31
C PRO A 244 18.82 13.41 -4.21
N LEU A 245 18.93 13.21 -5.52
CA LEU A 245 19.21 14.25 -6.51
C LEU A 245 18.58 13.92 -7.87
N TYR A 246 18.71 14.83 -8.84
CA TYR A 246 18.38 14.55 -10.24
C TYR A 246 19.49 13.74 -10.90
N LEU A 247 19.36 12.40 -10.90
CA LEU A 247 20.47 11.51 -11.29
C LEU A 247 20.85 11.68 -12.75
N ASN A 248 19.89 11.99 -13.63
CA ASN A 248 20.16 12.27 -15.05
C ASN A 248 20.98 13.56 -15.28
N ARG A 249 21.15 14.40 -14.25
CA ARG A 249 21.96 15.64 -14.31
C ARG A 249 23.29 15.51 -13.55
N ALA A 250 23.66 14.31 -13.08
CA ALA A 250 24.89 14.05 -12.35
C ALA A 250 25.86 13.16 -13.16
N PRO A 251 26.57 13.71 -14.17
CA PRO A 251 27.36 12.90 -15.13
C PRO A 251 28.48 12.09 -14.46
N ARG A 252 29.09 12.58 -13.38
CA ARG A 252 30.13 11.84 -12.63
C ARG A 252 29.56 10.60 -11.93
N LEU A 253 28.36 10.72 -11.36
CA LEU A 253 27.68 9.59 -10.72
C LEU A 253 27.22 8.58 -11.76
N ILE A 254 26.65 9.04 -12.89
CA ILE A 254 26.29 8.17 -14.01
C ILE A 254 27.50 7.39 -14.52
N ALA A 255 28.64 8.06 -14.74
CA ALA A 255 29.85 7.41 -15.21
C ALA A 255 30.35 6.34 -14.22
N SER A 256 30.27 6.64 -12.92
CA SER A 256 30.63 5.68 -11.87
C SER A 256 29.68 4.48 -11.85
N LEU A 257 28.37 4.71 -11.86
CA LEU A 257 27.35 3.66 -11.88
C LEU A 257 27.45 2.78 -13.14
N LYS A 258 27.71 3.37 -14.30
CA LYS A 258 27.99 2.62 -15.55
C LYS A 258 29.23 1.75 -15.44
N LYS A 259 30.29 2.22 -14.78
CA LYS A 259 31.51 1.43 -14.56
C LYS A 259 31.25 0.24 -13.62
N TYR A 260 30.52 0.44 -12.52
CA TYR A 260 30.11 -0.68 -11.67
C TYR A 260 29.16 -1.62 -12.40
N SER A 261 28.32 -1.10 -13.31
CA SER A 261 27.31 -1.91 -13.99
C SER A 261 27.86 -2.92 -15.00
N GLU A 262 29.16 -2.85 -15.32
CA GLU A 262 29.87 -3.89 -16.07
C GLU A 262 30.01 -5.20 -15.26
N GLN A 263 29.96 -5.12 -13.93
CA GLN A 263 30.12 -6.27 -13.02
C GLN A 263 28.80 -6.75 -12.40
N ILE A 264 27.80 -5.87 -12.28
CA ILE A 264 26.51 -6.16 -11.63
C ILE A 264 25.40 -5.32 -12.26
N ALA A 265 24.16 -5.83 -12.36
CA ALA A 265 23.03 -4.94 -12.69
C ALA A 265 22.65 -4.09 -11.47
N ILE A 266 22.35 -2.81 -11.68
CA ILE A 266 21.98 -1.87 -10.61
C ILE A 266 20.63 -1.26 -10.93
N VAL A 267 19.65 -1.46 -10.06
CA VAL A 267 18.40 -0.68 -10.06
C VAL A 267 18.42 0.30 -8.90
N ALA A 268 18.15 1.57 -9.16
CA ALA A 268 18.13 2.60 -8.12
C ALA A 268 17.02 3.63 -8.34
N GLY A 269 16.30 3.99 -7.27
CA GLY A 269 15.33 5.08 -7.32
C GLY A 269 15.99 6.46 -7.17
N SER A 270 15.60 7.41 -8.01
CA SER A 270 16.07 8.80 -7.98
C SER A 270 15.10 9.73 -8.70
N LEU A 271 15.28 11.04 -8.56
CA LEU A 271 14.54 12.00 -9.37
C LEU A 271 15.14 12.14 -10.78
N THR A 272 14.30 12.47 -11.76
CA THR A 272 14.70 12.88 -13.11
C THR A 272 14.22 14.29 -13.39
N TYR A 273 15.07 15.12 -14.01
CA TYR A 273 14.68 16.43 -14.53
C TYR A 273 14.91 16.53 -16.04
N GLU A 274 13.83 16.69 -16.79
CA GLU A 274 13.84 16.92 -18.24
C GLU A 274 13.40 18.35 -18.54
N GLU A 275 14.15 19.08 -19.37
CA GLU A 275 13.90 20.51 -19.63
C GLU A 275 12.49 20.79 -20.15
N ASP A 276 11.99 19.96 -21.06
CA ASP A 276 10.69 20.19 -21.72
C ASP A 276 9.50 19.55 -20.98
N GLN A 277 9.75 18.61 -20.05
CA GLN A 277 8.69 17.86 -19.39
C GLN A 277 8.59 18.18 -17.89
N GLY A 278 9.70 18.43 -17.21
CA GLY A 278 9.74 18.74 -15.78
C GLY A 278 10.31 17.61 -14.93
N PHE A 279 9.74 17.43 -13.74
CA PHE A 279 10.26 16.54 -12.71
C PHE A 279 9.54 15.20 -12.70
N PHE A 280 10.29 14.10 -12.59
CA PHE A 280 9.76 12.75 -12.45
C PHE A 280 10.36 12.07 -11.23
N ASN A 281 9.56 11.22 -10.59
CA ASN A 281 10.05 10.18 -9.70
C ASN A 281 10.35 8.93 -10.56
N SER A 282 11.56 8.42 -10.49
CA SER A 282 12.04 7.43 -11.45
C SER A 282 12.83 6.32 -10.79
N SER A 283 12.85 5.16 -11.43
CA SER A 283 13.86 4.14 -11.23
C SER A 283 14.80 4.11 -12.43
N TYR A 284 16.07 3.90 -12.15
CA TYR A 284 17.14 3.81 -13.13
C TYR A 284 17.66 2.38 -13.14
N LEU A 285 17.87 1.82 -14.33
CA LEU A 285 18.62 0.59 -14.53
C LEU A 285 19.99 0.94 -15.11
N PHE A 286 21.05 0.44 -14.49
CA PHE A 286 22.39 0.41 -15.07
C PHE A 286 22.80 -1.05 -15.27
N GLN A 287 23.23 -1.40 -16.48
CA GLN A 287 23.70 -2.75 -16.81
C GLN A 287 24.63 -2.68 -18.02
N LYS A 288 25.80 -3.34 -17.98
CA LYS A 288 26.76 -3.43 -19.09
C LYS A 288 27.13 -2.05 -19.67
N GLY A 289 27.38 -1.08 -18.79
CA GLY A 289 27.73 0.29 -19.19
C GLY A 289 26.57 1.13 -19.74
N GLU A 290 25.37 0.57 -19.89
CA GLU A 290 24.17 1.25 -20.36
C GLU A 290 23.30 1.76 -19.20
N MET A 291 22.42 2.72 -19.50
CA MET A 291 21.45 3.30 -18.57
C MET A 291 20.07 3.35 -19.21
N GLN A 292 19.05 2.87 -18.50
CA GLN A 292 17.64 3.00 -18.85
C GLN A 292 16.89 3.66 -17.69
N ILE A 293 15.79 4.35 -17.98
CA ILE A 293 14.98 5.07 -16.99
C ILE A 293 13.52 4.63 -17.12
N ALA A 294 12.87 4.37 -15.99
CA ALA A 294 11.43 4.18 -15.91
C ALA A 294 10.83 5.21 -14.94
N HIS A 295 9.84 5.97 -15.41
CA HIS A 295 9.14 6.98 -14.61
C HIS A 295 7.88 6.41 -13.98
N LYS A 296 7.56 6.92 -12.78
CA LYS A 296 6.30 6.69 -12.08
C LYS A 296 5.10 7.04 -12.97
N ILE A 297 4.05 6.23 -12.94
CA ILE A 297 2.79 6.41 -13.66
C ILE A 297 1.61 6.73 -12.74
N ILE A 298 1.65 6.33 -11.46
CA ILE A 298 0.60 6.62 -10.47
C ILE A 298 1.23 7.37 -9.31
N LEU A 299 0.88 8.65 -9.23
CA LEU A 299 1.32 9.55 -8.19
C LEU A 299 0.49 9.34 -6.92
N VAL A 300 1.11 9.54 -5.77
CA VAL A 300 0.43 9.46 -4.47
C VAL A 300 -0.52 10.66 -4.33
N PRO A 301 -1.84 10.43 -4.16
CA PRO A 301 -2.79 11.52 -3.93
C PRO A 301 -2.41 12.32 -2.68
N PHE A 302 -2.47 13.65 -2.77
CA PHE A 302 -2.12 14.62 -1.73
C PHE A 302 -0.64 14.65 -1.29
N GLY A 303 0.22 13.79 -1.87
CA GLY A 303 1.68 13.83 -1.65
C GLY A 303 2.46 14.25 -2.90
N GLU A 304 2.10 13.70 -4.06
CA GLU A 304 2.77 13.97 -5.34
C GLU A 304 1.82 14.56 -6.40
N GLU A 305 0.51 14.31 -6.29
CA GLU A 305 -0.53 15.00 -7.08
C GLU A 305 -1.68 15.45 -6.17
N VAL A 306 -2.26 16.63 -6.43
CA VAL A 306 -3.50 17.06 -5.76
C VAL A 306 -4.70 16.54 -6.56
N PRO A 307 -5.51 15.59 -6.05
CA PRO A 307 -6.58 14.93 -6.80
C PRO A 307 -7.87 15.78 -6.87
N PHE A 308 -7.74 17.08 -7.12
CA PHE A 308 -8.86 18.02 -7.26
C PHE A 308 -8.86 18.70 -8.64
N PRO A 309 -9.98 19.31 -9.06
CA PRO A 309 -10.01 20.18 -10.24
C PRO A 309 -8.95 21.29 -10.15
N ALA A 310 -8.36 21.67 -11.28
CA ALA A 310 -7.20 22.56 -11.37
C ALA A 310 -7.32 23.86 -10.55
N PHE A 311 -8.52 24.44 -10.46
CA PHE A 311 -8.76 25.67 -9.69
C PHE A 311 -8.56 25.49 -8.16
N ILE A 312 -8.88 24.31 -7.62
CA ILE A 312 -8.66 23.99 -6.20
C ILE A 312 -7.18 23.72 -5.96
N VAL A 313 -6.52 23.04 -6.91
CA VAL A 313 -5.08 22.76 -6.87
C VAL A 313 -4.28 24.06 -6.85
N GLU A 314 -4.64 25.03 -7.68
CA GLU A 314 -3.98 26.34 -7.73
C GLU A 314 -4.12 27.12 -6.41
N ILE A 315 -5.30 27.07 -5.79
CA ILE A 315 -5.53 27.68 -4.47
C ILE A 315 -4.69 26.97 -3.39
N ILE A 316 -4.65 25.63 -3.39
CA ILE A 316 -3.89 24.84 -2.44
C ILE A 316 -2.38 25.06 -2.61
N ASN A 317 -1.86 25.00 -3.83
CA ASN A 317 -0.44 25.17 -4.12
C ASN A 317 0.05 26.58 -3.79
N LYS A 318 -0.81 27.59 -3.97
CA LYS A 318 -0.53 28.99 -3.61
C LYS A 318 -0.58 29.25 -2.10
N LEU A 319 -1.43 28.52 -1.36
CA LEU A 319 -1.61 28.73 0.08
C LEU A 319 -0.69 27.84 0.94
N PHE A 320 -0.29 26.66 0.46
CA PHE A 320 0.35 25.64 1.29
C PHE A 320 1.66 25.04 0.72
N PHE A 321 1.98 25.24 -0.57
CA PHE A 321 3.13 24.57 -1.21
C PHE A 321 4.05 25.50 -2.02
N ASP A 322 4.03 26.81 -1.73
CA ASP A 322 4.94 27.82 -2.32
C ASP A 322 5.06 27.79 -3.87
N GLY A 323 3.99 27.36 -4.55
CA GLY A 323 3.96 27.27 -6.02
C GLY A 323 4.77 26.10 -6.62
N ALA A 324 5.08 25.06 -5.83
CA ALA A 324 5.72 23.85 -6.34
C ALA A 324 4.95 23.24 -7.53
N LYS A 325 5.67 22.85 -8.59
CA LYS A 325 5.09 22.13 -9.74
C LYS A 325 4.94 20.65 -9.40
N ASP A 326 3.76 20.10 -9.71
CA ASP A 326 3.49 18.67 -9.56
C ASP A 326 4.47 17.81 -10.36
N TYR A 327 4.78 16.62 -9.84
CA TYR A 327 5.54 15.62 -10.58
C TYR A 327 4.78 15.23 -11.86
N GLN A 328 5.53 15.03 -12.94
CA GLN A 328 5.01 14.42 -14.15
C GLN A 328 4.95 12.90 -13.99
N LYS A 329 4.11 12.28 -14.82
CA LYS A 329 3.92 10.82 -14.84
C LYS A 329 4.06 10.25 -16.25
N ALA A 330 4.63 9.06 -16.34
CA ALA A 330 4.64 8.31 -17.60
C ALA A 330 3.22 7.87 -18.00
N LYS A 331 3.05 7.58 -19.29
CA LYS A 331 1.74 7.22 -19.87
C LYS A 331 1.39 5.74 -19.71
N ALA A 332 2.39 4.87 -19.60
CA ALA A 332 2.22 3.43 -19.53
C ALA A 332 3.27 2.80 -18.60
N PRO A 333 2.98 1.63 -17.99
CA PRO A 333 3.98 0.87 -17.23
C PRO A 333 5.22 0.56 -18.07
N GLN A 334 6.38 0.53 -17.42
CA GLN A 334 7.67 0.31 -18.07
C GLN A 334 8.37 -0.90 -17.45
N ASP A 335 9.09 -1.64 -18.28
CA ASP A 335 9.77 -2.88 -17.90
C ASP A 335 11.28 -2.73 -18.08
N PHE A 336 12.04 -3.42 -17.24
CA PHE A 336 13.49 -3.59 -17.35
C PHE A 336 13.82 -5.00 -17.79
N VAL A 337 14.76 -5.16 -18.72
CA VAL A 337 15.30 -6.47 -19.11
C VAL A 337 16.68 -6.64 -18.50
N ILE A 338 16.75 -7.44 -17.44
CA ILE A 338 17.96 -7.65 -16.64
C ILE A 338 18.43 -9.09 -16.85
N ASN A 339 19.61 -9.28 -17.43
CA ASN A 339 20.15 -10.61 -17.78
C ASN A 339 19.15 -11.54 -18.49
N GLY A 340 18.30 -11.00 -19.37
CA GLY A 340 17.29 -11.76 -20.13
C GLY A 340 15.97 -11.99 -19.40
N VAL A 341 15.81 -11.50 -18.18
CA VAL A 341 14.59 -11.58 -17.37
C VAL A 341 13.89 -10.22 -17.35
N THR A 342 12.58 -10.21 -17.60
CA THR A 342 11.77 -8.99 -17.63
C THR A 342 11.20 -8.67 -16.25
N PHE A 343 11.50 -7.48 -15.74
CA PHE A 343 10.99 -6.97 -14.47
C PHE A 343 10.10 -5.75 -14.72
N ARG A 344 8.85 -5.80 -14.26
CA ARG A 344 8.00 -4.60 -14.19
C ARG A 344 8.59 -3.62 -13.17
N SER A 345 8.81 -2.39 -13.59
CA SER A 345 9.23 -1.32 -12.68
C SER A 345 8.02 -0.68 -12.00
N ALA A 346 8.08 -0.56 -10.67
CA ALA A 346 7.07 0.13 -9.87
C ALA A 346 7.73 0.93 -8.74
N ILE A 347 7.16 2.08 -8.40
CA ILE A 347 7.68 2.96 -7.36
C ILE A 347 6.62 3.14 -6.26
N CYS A 348 6.94 2.70 -5.06
CA CYS A 348 6.18 2.92 -3.84
C CYS A 348 4.73 2.43 -3.98
N TYR A 349 3.76 3.33 -3.80
CA TYR A 349 2.31 3.10 -3.94
C TYR A 349 1.92 2.32 -5.20
N GLU A 350 2.66 2.46 -6.30
CA GLU A 350 2.40 1.79 -7.57
C GLU A 350 2.40 0.26 -7.48
N GLY A 351 3.28 -0.32 -6.66
CA GLY A 351 3.35 -1.77 -6.47
C GLY A 351 2.06 -2.36 -5.87
N THR A 352 1.19 -1.50 -5.33
CA THR A 352 -0.11 -1.85 -4.75
C THR A 352 -1.29 -1.41 -5.64
N ASN A 353 -1.06 -1.25 -6.94
CA ASN A 353 -2.10 -0.84 -7.89
C ASN A 353 -2.23 -1.79 -9.08
N ASP A 354 -3.47 -2.17 -9.41
CA ASP A 354 -3.80 -3.13 -10.47
C ASP A 354 -3.25 -2.73 -11.85
N LYS A 355 -3.06 -1.43 -12.12
CA LYS A 355 -2.47 -0.93 -13.37
C LYS A 355 -1.04 -1.41 -13.60
N LEU A 356 -0.26 -1.63 -12.54
CA LEU A 356 1.11 -2.14 -12.65
C LEU A 356 1.15 -3.64 -12.94
N PHE A 357 0.01 -4.34 -12.93
CA PHE A 357 -0.08 -5.76 -13.25
C PHE A 357 -0.66 -6.04 -14.64
N VAL A 358 -0.93 -4.99 -15.44
CA VAL A 358 -1.31 -5.14 -16.85
C VAL A 358 -0.19 -5.86 -17.60
N GLY A 359 -0.55 -6.90 -18.36
CA GLY A 359 0.39 -7.79 -19.04
C GLY A 359 0.83 -9.00 -18.19
N ASN A 360 0.31 -9.17 -16.97
CA ASN A 360 0.62 -10.27 -16.05
C ASN A 360 2.14 -10.47 -15.83
N PRO A 361 2.85 -9.43 -15.32
CA PRO A 361 4.29 -9.52 -15.11
C PRO A 361 4.64 -10.66 -14.15
N LYS A 362 5.64 -11.46 -14.49
CA LYS A 362 6.11 -12.56 -13.65
C LYS A 362 7.00 -12.08 -12.52
N GLN A 363 7.79 -11.03 -12.78
CA GLN A 363 8.64 -10.37 -11.81
C GLN A 363 8.35 -8.87 -11.80
N MET A 364 8.41 -8.27 -10.61
CA MET A 364 8.25 -6.83 -10.42
C MET A 364 9.28 -6.32 -9.42
N ILE A 365 9.94 -5.21 -9.75
CA ILE A 365 10.80 -4.47 -8.82
C ILE A 365 9.98 -3.31 -8.27
N VAL A 366 9.83 -3.26 -6.95
CA VAL A 366 9.16 -2.17 -6.24
C VAL A 366 10.20 -1.45 -5.39
N VAL A 367 10.52 -0.21 -5.74
CA VAL A 367 11.40 0.65 -4.93
C VAL A 367 10.54 1.61 -4.11
N SER A 368 10.76 1.75 -2.80
CA SER A 368 9.89 2.55 -1.92
C SER A 368 10.68 3.37 -0.91
N ASN A 369 10.14 4.53 -0.52
CA ASN A 369 10.63 5.31 0.61
C ASN A 369 9.52 5.52 1.63
N ASN A 370 9.32 4.54 2.51
CA ASN A 370 8.26 4.62 3.52
C ASN A 370 8.65 5.45 4.77
N ALA A 371 9.79 6.15 4.73
CA ALA A 371 10.21 7.03 5.82
C ALA A 371 9.28 8.26 5.95
N TRP A 372 8.57 8.63 4.87
CA TRP A 372 7.54 9.69 4.86
C TRP A 372 6.45 9.56 5.91
N PHE A 373 6.19 8.33 6.39
CA PHE A 373 5.09 8.06 7.32
C PHE A 373 5.61 7.50 8.65
N THR A 374 6.91 7.58 8.91
CA THR A 374 7.50 7.04 10.15
C THR A 374 7.36 8.04 11.30
N PRO A 375 7.01 7.58 12.51
CA PRO A 375 6.66 6.20 12.89
C PRO A 375 5.16 5.91 12.69
N SER A 376 4.79 4.88 11.93
CA SER A 376 3.38 4.46 11.83
C SER A 376 3.19 3.05 11.29
N THR A 377 1.93 2.62 11.14
CA THR A 377 1.55 1.33 10.55
C THR A 377 1.60 1.30 9.02
N GLU A 378 1.89 2.41 8.34
CA GLU A 378 1.90 2.53 6.88
C GLU A 378 2.80 1.47 6.23
N GLN A 379 4.05 1.35 6.69
CA GLN A 379 5.03 0.43 6.10
C GLN A 379 4.58 -1.02 6.20
N THR A 380 3.89 -1.36 7.29
CA THR A 380 3.31 -2.69 7.49
C THR A 380 2.12 -2.89 6.56
N LEU A 381 1.24 -1.90 6.43
CA LEU A 381 0.09 -1.96 5.53
C LEU A 381 0.51 -2.09 4.06
N GLN A 382 1.50 -1.32 3.60
CA GLN A 382 2.05 -1.43 2.25
C GLN A 382 2.61 -2.84 2.00
N TYR A 383 3.39 -3.39 2.94
CA TYR A 383 3.92 -4.75 2.82
C TYR A 383 2.81 -5.82 2.74
N LEU A 384 1.74 -5.68 3.54
CA LEU A 384 0.59 -6.59 3.48
C LEU A 384 -0.16 -6.47 2.14
N LEU A 385 -0.28 -5.25 1.59
CA LEU A 385 -0.86 -5.02 0.27
C LEU A 385 0.02 -5.64 -0.83
N LEU A 386 1.34 -5.48 -0.79
CA LEU A 386 2.25 -6.10 -1.74
C LEU A 386 2.11 -7.64 -1.73
N ARG A 387 2.00 -8.26 -0.55
CA ARG A 387 1.69 -9.70 -0.43
C ARG A 387 0.34 -10.07 -1.06
N TYR A 388 -0.69 -9.26 -0.82
CA TYR A 388 -1.99 -9.46 -1.44
C TYR A 388 -1.90 -9.40 -2.98
N TYR A 389 -1.18 -8.42 -3.53
CA TYR A 389 -1.02 -8.24 -4.97
C TYR A 389 -0.14 -9.33 -5.61
N ALA A 390 0.95 -9.74 -4.96
CA ALA A 390 1.79 -10.87 -5.38
C ALA A 390 0.94 -12.13 -5.55
N LYS A 391 0.12 -12.45 -4.53
CA LYS A 391 -0.81 -13.59 -4.57
C LYS A 391 -1.87 -13.45 -5.65
N LYS A 392 -2.50 -12.28 -5.76
CA LYS A 392 -3.57 -12.02 -6.73
C LYS A 392 -3.11 -12.20 -8.18
N TYR A 393 -1.89 -11.75 -8.50
CA TYR A 393 -1.38 -11.73 -9.86
C TYR A 393 -0.36 -12.82 -10.18
N GLN A 394 0.01 -13.64 -9.18
CA GLN A 394 1.05 -14.66 -9.32
C GLN A 394 2.37 -14.06 -9.79
N THR A 395 2.74 -12.92 -9.18
CA THR A 395 3.92 -12.12 -9.50
C THR A 395 4.89 -12.16 -8.32
N ILE A 396 6.17 -12.44 -8.58
CA ILE A 396 7.24 -12.30 -7.58
C ILE A 396 7.62 -10.82 -7.48
N ILE A 397 7.53 -10.26 -6.28
CA ILE A 397 7.83 -8.84 -6.04
C ILE A 397 9.15 -8.72 -5.28
N TYR A 398 10.10 -7.97 -5.86
CA TYR A 398 11.37 -7.59 -5.25
C TYR A 398 11.22 -6.20 -4.67
N HIS A 399 10.97 -6.13 -3.35
CA HIS A 399 10.66 -4.88 -2.67
C HIS A 399 11.90 -4.32 -1.97
N SER A 400 12.42 -3.18 -2.46
CA SER A 400 13.51 -2.45 -1.84
C SER A 400 12.98 -1.17 -1.21
N ALA A 401 12.99 -1.09 0.12
CA ALA A 401 12.47 0.04 0.87
C ALA A 401 13.58 0.75 1.66
N ASN A 402 13.59 2.09 1.65
CA ASN A 402 14.48 2.87 2.51
C ASN A 402 14.19 2.55 3.99
N SER A 403 12.91 2.57 4.37
CA SER A 403 12.45 2.18 5.71
C SER A 403 11.32 1.16 5.60
N GLY A 404 11.27 0.22 6.54
CA GLY A 404 10.33 -0.90 6.52
C GLY A 404 10.98 -2.22 6.12
N LYS A 405 10.19 -3.14 5.57
CA LYS A 405 10.66 -4.49 5.18
C LYS A 405 11.10 -4.49 3.72
N SER A 406 12.40 -4.67 3.47
CA SER A 406 12.90 -5.06 2.15
C SER A 406 12.94 -6.59 2.00
N GLY A 407 12.79 -7.10 0.79
CA GLY A 407 12.96 -8.52 0.49
C GLY A 407 12.16 -8.98 -0.73
N ILE A 408 12.13 -10.30 -0.92
CA ILE A 408 11.36 -10.95 -1.99
C ILE A 408 10.03 -11.41 -1.42
N ILE A 409 8.95 -11.06 -2.11
CA ILE A 409 7.58 -11.44 -1.79
C ILE A 409 7.10 -12.41 -2.86
N TYR A 410 6.82 -13.64 -2.44
CA TYR A 410 6.29 -14.70 -3.30
C TYR A 410 4.75 -14.69 -3.30
N PRO A 411 4.10 -15.19 -4.37
CA PRO A 411 2.64 -15.34 -4.47
C PRO A 411 1.98 -16.22 -3.41
#